data_AF-A0A3R7RN39-F1
#
_entry.id   AF-A0A3R7RN39-F1
#
_cell.length_a   1.000
_cell.length_b   1.000
_cell.length_c   1.000
_cell.angle_alpha   90.00
_cell.angle_beta   90.00
_cell.angle_gamma   90.00
#
_symmetry.space_group_name_H-M   'P 1'
#
loop_
_entity.id
_entity.type
_entity.pdbx_description
1 polymer ?
#
loop_
_entity_poly.entity_id
_entity_poly.type
_entity_poly.pdbx_seq_one_letter_code
_entity_poly.pdbx_strand_id
1 'polypeptide(L)'
;MSLVPRSIVLAMTASITLGAAAQQECGPSLPPCDEPHGEPGCLQPGCCELVCENDAFCCEVSWDETCVKQATELCGDIDCPNLGECLEVHDTPGCLDESCCELVRLHDPFCGYGTWDSICVAEAEGWCGSTIECPIEPPSDAILEDEPCLERINDGCSQDALEPVSSIIQCGDRIHGKTTTTVPRDVDWFRLPTTTDGSWTATLSSEFPARMLLVAGDCEGPIRTIGQYHVDPCTSGDWSFVLPQGQWYLVVEAGVSGRSLRSGLPCDEIDPENPPDDDEEPLPREYGLQYLLQLDCNPVDCSGDVNGDGVVDGQDLGLLFVAWGVCPDPCPADLDGDGIVDGQDLGLLFVGWGVCP
;
A
#
# COMPACT_ATOMS: atom_id res chain seq x y z
N MET A 1 34.66 -16.34 85.80
CA MET A 1 33.42 -17.10 85.58
C MET A 1 32.31 -16.07 85.46
N SER A 2 31.50 -15.93 84.42
CA SER A 2 31.25 -16.72 83.22
C SER A 2 30.35 -15.86 82.30
N LEU A 3 30.53 -16.04 80.99
CA LEU A 3 29.49 -16.01 79.93
C LEU A 3 28.66 -14.73 79.65
N VAL A 4 28.93 -14.12 78.49
CA VAL A 4 27.93 -13.47 77.62
C VAL A 4 28.20 -13.96 76.19
N PRO A 5 27.18 -14.34 75.39
CA PRO A 5 27.38 -15.00 74.10
C PRO A 5 27.76 -13.98 73.03
N ARG A 6 28.72 -14.34 72.16
CA ARG A 6 29.00 -13.63 70.92
C ARG A 6 28.20 -14.28 69.79
N SER A 7 27.21 -13.56 69.28
CA SER A 7 26.51 -13.92 68.05
C SER A 7 27.49 -13.93 66.88
N ILE A 8 27.55 -15.05 66.17
CA ILE A 8 28.26 -15.19 64.90
C ILE A 8 27.35 -14.59 63.83
N VAL A 9 27.75 -13.46 63.25
CA VAL A 9 27.17 -12.95 62.01
C VAL A 9 27.99 -13.53 60.86
N LEU A 10 27.42 -14.51 60.16
CA LEU A 10 27.99 -15.09 58.96
C LEU A 10 27.64 -14.14 57.80
N ALA A 11 28.58 -13.28 57.41
CA ALA A 11 28.44 -12.48 56.19
C ALA A 11 28.75 -13.38 54.99
N MET A 12 27.71 -13.93 54.35
CA MET A 12 27.84 -14.50 53.01
C MET A 12 28.07 -13.35 52.04
N THR A 13 29.30 -13.21 51.54
CA THR A 13 29.58 -12.39 50.37
C THR A 13 29.11 -13.16 49.14
N ALA A 14 27.89 -12.88 48.69
CA ALA A 14 27.44 -13.24 47.36
C ALA A 14 28.19 -12.33 46.37
N SER A 15 29.19 -12.88 45.69
CA SER A 15 29.77 -12.22 44.51
C SER A 15 28.74 -12.31 43.39
N ILE A 16 28.00 -11.23 43.19
CA ILE A 16 27.23 -11.03 41.96
C ILE A 16 28.25 -10.70 40.88
N THR A 17 28.61 -11.69 40.08
CA THR A 17 29.21 -11.44 38.77
C THR A 17 28.13 -10.78 37.92
N LEU A 18 28.21 -9.47 37.73
CA LEU A 18 27.57 -8.84 36.59
C LEU A 18 28.29 -9.39 35.35
N GLY A 19 27.69 -10.39 34.70
CA GLY A 19 27.93 -10.58 33.28
C GLY A 19 27.29 -9.38 32.60
N ALA A 20 28.11 -8.45 32.13
CA ALA A 20 27.65 -7.59 31.05
C ALA A 20 27.40 -8.54 29.88
N ALA A 21 26.14 -8.69 29.48
CA ALA A 21 25.88 -9.15 28.12
C ALA A 21 26.58 -8.13 27.23
N ALA A 22 27.63 -8.53 26.52
CA ALA A 22 28.11 -7.75 25.40
C ALA A 22 26.90 -7.65 24.46
N GLN A 23 26.42 -6.43 24.25
CA GLN A 23 25.42 -6.17 23.21
C GLN A 23 26.05 -6.72 21.93
N GLN A 24 25.35 -7.59 21.19
CA GLN A 24 25.73 -7.91 19.82
C GLN A 24 25.80 -6.57 19.09
N GLU A 25 27.02 -6.11 18.80
CA GLU A 25 27.23 -4.95 17.95
C GLU A 25 27.24 -5.52 16.54
N CYS A 26 26.06 -5.69 15.96
CA CYS A 26 25.89 -5.81 14.52
C CYS A 26 25.28 -4.49 14.03
N GLY A 27 25.69 -4.01 12.87
CA GLY A 27 25.04 -2.86 12.24
C GLY A 27 25.94 -1.68 11.84
N PRO A 28 25.33 -0.53 11.51
CA PRO A 28 25.88 0.43 10.55
C PRO A 28 27.13 1.19 11.03
N SER A 29 27.46 1.09 12.31
CA SER A 29 28.69 1.69 12.87
C SER A 29 29.95 0.86 12.68
N LEU A 30 29.83 -0.35 12.09
CA LEU A 30 30.90 -1.32 12.00
C LEU A 30 31.46 -1.44 10.58
N PRO A 31 32.66 -2.01 10.42
CA PRO A 31 33.24 -2.22 9.10
C PRO A 31 32.49 -3.29 8.28
N PRO A 32 32.73 -3.36 6.95
CA PRO A 32 32.08 -4.31 6.06
C PRO A 32 32.28 -5.77 6.44
N CYS A 33 31.28 -6.61 6.17
CA CYS A 33 31.31 -8.04 6.47
C CYS A 33 32.25 -8.85 5.56
N ASP A 34 32.66 -8.29 4.43
CA ASP A 34 33.49 -8.92 3.40
C ASP A 34 35.00 -8.66 3.54
N GLU A 35 35.41 -7.89 4.56
CA GLU A 35 36.82 -7.64 4.87
C GLU A 35 37.14 -7.95 6.35
N PRO A 36 38.33 -8.49 6.67
CA PRO A 36 38.69 -8.78 8.06
C PRO A 36 39.06 -7.49 8.81
N HIS A 37 38.61 -7.38 10.06
CA HIS A 37 38.85 -6.23 10.92
C HIS A 37 38.93 -6.61 12.41
N GLY A 38 39.28 -5.63 13.26
CA GLY A 38 39.62 -5.88 14.67
C GLY A 38 38.42 -5.82 15.62
N GLU A 39 37.36 -5.16 15.18
CA GLU A 39 36.08 -4.99 15.87
C GLU A 39 35.24 -6.28 15.76
N PRO A 40 34.48 -6.64 16.81
CA PRO A 40 33.47 -7.70 16.72
C PRO A 40 32.24 -7.24 15.91
N GLY A 41 31.59 -8.18 15.23
CA GLY A 41 30.44 -7.95 14.37
C GLY A 41 30.80 -7.29 13.04
N CYS A 42 29.81 -6.93 12.22
CA CYS A 42 30.04 -6.22 10.95
C CYS A 42 28.84 -5.34 10.58
N LEU A 43 29.00 -4.57 9.50
CA LEU A 43 28.06 -3.54 9.04
C LEU A 43 26.63 -4.05 8.82
N GLN A 44 26.47 -5.26 8.27
CA GLN A 44 25.18 -5.77 7.83
C GLN A 44 24.53 -6.62 8.94
N PRO A 45 23.48 -6.17 9.65
CA PRO A 45 22.91 -6.88 10.79
C PRO A 45 22.50 -8.32 10.48
N GLY A 46 21.70 -8.53 9.42
CA GLY A 46 21.25 -9.88 9.06
C GLY A 46 22.40 -10.82 8.70
N CYS A 47 23.43 -10.33 8.02
CA CYS A 47 24.62 -11.16 7.74
C CYS A 47 25.44 -11.42 9.00
N CYS A 48 25.64 -10.38 9.80
CA CYS A 48 26.36 -10.42 11.06
C CYS A 48 25.74 -11.46 11.99
N GLU A 49 24.43 -11.42 12.18
CA GLU A 49 23.68 -12.36 13.03
C GLU A 49 23.83 -13.80 12.56
N LEU A 50 23.68 -14.08 11.26
CA LEU A 50 23.90 -15.42 10.70
C LEU A 50 25.33 -15.95 10.97
N VAL A 51 26.33 -15.09 10.82
CA VAL A 51 27.73 -15.45 11.13
C VAL A 51 27.92 -15.61 12.63
N CYS A 52 27.31 -14.76 13.47
CA CYS A 52 27.36 -14.85 14.93
C CYS A 52 26.76 -16.15 15.47
N GLU A 53 25.65 -16.61 14.90
CA GLU A 53 25.01 -17.86 15.26
C GLU A 53 25.90 -19.06 14.93
N ASN A 54 26.62 -18.99 13.81
CA ASN A 54 27.54 -20.04 13.41
C ASN A 54 28.87 -20.00 14.18
N ASP A 55 29.42 -18.81 14.46
CA ASP A 55 30.64 -18.61 15.22
C ASP A 55 30.63 -17.32 16.07
N ALA A 56 30.38 -17.50 17.37
CA ALA A 56 30.37 -16.41 18.35
C ALA A 56 31.70 -15.63 18.42
N PHE A 57 32.83 -16.21 17.98
CA PHE A 57 34.11 -15.50 17.92
C PHE A 57 34.02 -14.22 17.09
N CYS A 58 33.26 -14.25 15.99
CA CYS A 58 33.07 -13.13 15.09
C CYS A 58 32.42 -11.93 15.78
N CYS A 59 31.67 -12.16 16.87
CA CYS A 59 30.81 -11.17 17.51
C CYS A 59 31.21 -10.89 18.96
N GLU A 60 32.16 -11.65 19.49
CA GLU A 60 32.72 -11.45 20.83
C GLU A 60 34.18 -11.00 20.82
N VAL A 61 34.93 -11.31 19.75
CA VAL A 61 36.39 -11.12 19.73
C VAL A 61 36.85 -10.24 18.57
N SER A 62 36.58 -10.65 17.33
CA SER A 62 36.99 -9.92 16.13
C SER A 62 36.41 -10.55 14.87
N TRP A 63 36.14 -9.74 13.87
CA TRP A 63 35.76 -10.20 12.54
C TRP A 63 36.98 -10.60 11.69
N ASP A 64 37.40 -11.86 11.75
CA ASP A 64 38.60 -12.33 11.04
C ASP A 64 38.31 -12.97 9.66
N GLU A 65 39.36 -13.47 8.98
CA GLU A 65 39.25 -14.14 7.67
C GLU A 65 38.27 -15.33 7.66
N THR A 66 38.04 -15.96 8.82
CA THR A 66 37.06 -17.03 8.96
C THR A 66 35.65 -16.44 8.94
N CYS A 67 35.42 -15.34 9.64
CA CYS A 67 34.15 -14.61 9.66
C CYS A 67 33.77 -14.10 8.26
N VAL A 68 34.71 -13.50 7.53
CA VAL A 68 34.53 -13.07 6.13
C VAL A 68 34.15 -14.24 5.22
N LYS A 69 34.81 -15.39 5.39
CA LYS A 69 34.49 -16.57 4.59
C LYS A 69 33.10 -17.12 4.91
N GLN A 70 32.71 -17.12 6.18
CA GLN A 70 31.36 -17.49 6.58
C GLN A 70 30.33 -16.52 6.03
N ALA A 71 30.59 -15.22 6.10
CA ALA A 71 29.73 -14.19 5.52
C ALA A 71 29.53 -14.40 4.02
N THR A 72 30.59 -14.72 3.28
CA THR A 72 30.50 -15.03 1.84
C THR A 72 29.63 -16.26 1.56
N GLU A 73 29.64 -17.26 2.45
CA GLU A 73 28.89 -18.51 2.27
C GLU A 73 27.45 -18.42 2.77
N LEU A 74 27.18 -17.61 3.80
CA LEU A 74 25.90 -17.51 4.50
C LEU A 74 25.05 -16.33 4.05
N CYS A 75 25.67 -15.23 3.62
CA CYS A 75 25.01 -13.93 3.45
C CYS A 75 24.79 -13.51 1.99
N GLY A 76 25.01 -14.38 1.01
CA GLY A 76 25.04 -14.01 -0.42
C GLY A 76 23.80 -13.31 -1.00
N ASP A 77 22.71 -13.19 -0.23
CA ASP A 77 21.46 -12.50 -0.58
C ASP A 77 21.11 -11.31 0.34
N ILE A 78 21.98 -10.95 1.30
CA ILE A 78 21.78 -9.84 2.26
C ILE A 78 22.59 -8.63 1.81
N ASP A 79 21.88 -7.65 1.25
CA ASP A 79 22.48 -6.48 0.61
C ASP A 79 22.22 -5.16 1.34
N CYS A 80 21.46 -5.18 2.43
CA CYS A 80 21.12 -4.00 3.23
C CYS A 80 21.45 -4.22 4.71
N PRO A 81 21.94 -3.19 5.42
CA PRO A 81 22.59 -2.00 4.87
C PRO A 81 23.88 -2.38 4.11
N ASN A 82 24.43 -1.45 3.32
CA ASN A 82 25.71 -1.61 2.63
C ASN A 82 26.48 -0.29 2.58
N LEU A 83 27.74 -0.31 2.14
CA LEU A 83 28.53 0.90 1.94
C LEU A 83 27.90 1.80 0.87
N GLY A 84 27.83 3.11 1.17
CA GLY A 84 27.33 4.15 0.27
C GLY A 84 26.14 4.90 0.86
N GLU A 85 26.11 6.22 0.65
CA GLU A 85 25.00 7.06 1.12
C GLU A 85 23.78 6.83 0.22
N CYS A 86 22.59 6.62 0.80
CA CYS A 86 21.38 6.32 0.02
C CYS A 86 20.98 7.44 -0.96
N LEU A 87 21.37 8.68 -0.66
CA LEU A 87 21.09 9.86 -1.49
C LEU A 87 22.25 10.22 -2.45
N GLU A 88 23.25 9.34 -2.62
CA GLU A 88 24.34 9.52 -3.57
C GLU A 88 24.52 8.28 -4.45
N VAL A 89 25.00 8.46 -5.68
CA VAL A 89 25.25 7.34 -6.61
C VAL A 89 26.55 6.62 -6.22
N HIS A 90 26.53 5.30 -6.18
CA HIS A 90 27.72 4.49 -5.88
C HIS A 90 27.71 3.09 -6.55
N ASP A 91 28.86 2.42 -6.54
CA ASP A 91 29.11 1.18 -7.31
C ASP A 91 28.70 -0.10 -6.56
N THR A 92 28.28 0.01 -5.30
CA THR A 92 27.80 -1.09 -4.45
C THR A 92 26.27 -1.23 -4.50
N PRO A 93 25.72 -2.44 -4.30
CA PRO A 93 24.29 -2.63 -4.05
C PRO A 93 23.90 -2.15 -2.66
N GLY A 94 22.63 -1.80 -2.47
CA GLY A 94 22.11 -1.30 -1.20
C GLY A 94 22.67 0.07 -0.82
N CYS A 95 22.49 0.51 0.42
CA CYS A 95 23.05 1.75 0.97
C CYS A 95 23.11 1.69 2.51
N LEU A 96 23.71 2.70 3.15
CA LEU A 96 24.09 2.68 4.57
C LEU A 96 22.91 2.73 5.56
N ASP A 97 21.82 3.38 5.17
CA ASP A 97 20.60 3.42 5.98
C ASP A 97 19.79 2.17 5.66
N GLU A 98 19.74 1.22 6.60
CA GLU A 98 19.09 -0.09 6.44
C GLU A 98 17.61 0.04 6.09
N SER A 99 16.88 0.92 6.77
CA SER A 99 15.44 1.12 6.53
C SER A 99 15.20 1.72 5.14
N CYS A 100 15.98 2.71 4.75
CA CYS A 100 15.95 3.28 3.39
C CYS A 100 16.37 2.25 2.33
N CYS A 101 17.41 1.48 2.60
CA CYS A 101 17.94 0.46 1.70
C CYS A 101 16.90 -0.62 1.44
N GLU A 102 16.30 -1.18 2.50
CA GLU A 102 15.26 -2.20 2.38
C GLU A 102 14.02 -1.66 1.69
N LEU A 103 13.67 -0.39 1.93
CA LEU A 103 12.58 0.26 1.25
C LEU A 103 12.83 0.42 -0.26
N VAL A 104 13.98 0.97 -0.64
CA VAL A 104 14.35 1.10 -2.05
C VAL A 104 14.49 -0.27 -2.70
N ARG A 105 15.03 -1.29 -2.02
CA ARG A 105 15.14 -2.67 -2.52
C ARG A 105 13.78 -3.36 -2.69
N LEU A 106 12.88 -3.18 -1.73
CA LEU A 106 11.50 -3.71 -1.78
C LEU A 106 10.79 -3.21 -3.03
N HIS A 107 11.05 -1.97 -3.40
CA HIS A 107 10.47 -1.31 -4.56
C HIS A 107 11.23 -1.63 -5.84
N ASP A 108 12.55 -1.48 -5.80
CA ASP A 108 13.50 -1.82 -6.84
C ASP A 108 14.55 -2.86 -6.42
N PRO A 109 14.28 -4.16 -6.69
CA PRO A 109 15.24 -5.21 -6.41
C PRO A 109 16.59 -4.97 -7.08
N PHE A 110 16.66 -4.25 -8.21
CA PHE A 110 17.92 -3.91 -8.86
C PHE A 110 18.83 -3.06 -7.97
N CYS A 111 18.27 -2.17 -7.15
CA CYS A 111 19.04 -1.40 -6.18
C CYS A 111 19.61 -2.28 -5.05
N GLY A 112 19.06 -3.48 -4.86
CA GLY A 112 19.57 -4.48 -3.93
C GLY A 112 20.66 -5.39 -4.48
N TYR A 113 20.83 -5.59 -5.79
CA TYR A 113 21.90 -6.47 -6.32
C TYR A 113 22.77 -5.83 -7.41
N GLY A 114 22.34 -4.70 -7.96
CA GLY A 114 23.03 -3.89 -8.96
C GLY A 114 23.81 -2.75 -8.34
N THR A 115 24.29 -1.82 -9.17
CA THR A 115 24.90 -0.57 -8.67
C THR A 115 23.81 0.39 -8.20
N TRP A 116 23.99 1.04 -7.05
CA TRP A 116 23.12 2.11 -6.58
C TRP A 116 23.21 3.35 -7.47
N ASP A 117 22.39 3.40 -8.51
CA ASP A 117 22.45 4.42 -9.56
C ASP A 117 21.54 5.63 -9.30
N SER A 118 21.45 6.55 -10.26
CA SER A 118 20.63 7.76 -10.13
C SER A 118 19.14 7.49 -9.97
N ILE A 119 18.66 6.30 -10.35
CA ILE A 119 17.27 5.86 -10.13
C ILE A 119 17.11 5.48 -8.66
N CYS A 120 18.01 4.68 -8.10
CA CYS A 120 18.00 4.31 -6.68
C CYS A 120 18.07 5.56 -5.78
N VAL A 121 18.88 6.55 -6.15
CA VAL A 121 18.94 7.85 -5.44
C VAL A 121 17.63 8.62 -5.54
N ALA A 122 17.01 8.70 -6.72
CA ALA A 122 15.75 9.43 -6.88
C ALA A 122 14.59 8.75 -6.12
N GLU A 123 14.61 7.42 -6.05
CA GLU A 123 13.70 6.63 -5.23
C GLU A 123 13.95 6.87 -3.73
N ALA A 124 15.22 6.85 -3.31
CA ALA A 124 15.60 7.18 -1.94
C ALA A 124 15.25 8.62 -1.54
N GLU A 125 15.41 9.62 -2.42
CA GLU A 125 14.97 11.00 -2.17
C GLU A 125 13.46 11.12 -1.99
N GLY A 126 12.69 10.24 -2.65
CA GLY A 126 11.24 10.21 -2.56
C GLY A 126 10.71 9.49 -1.33
N TRP A 127 11.46 8.51 -0.82
CA TRP A 127 10.96 7.57 0.18
C TRP A 127 11.71 7.59 1.51
N CYS A 128 12.98 7.99 1.52
CA CYS A 128 13.84 7.89 2.70
C CYS A 128 13.91 9.20 3.49
N GLY A 129 13.99 9.08 4.82
CA GLY A 129 14.25 10.20 5.73
C GLY A 129 13.02 10.75 6.45
N SER A 130 11.90 10.03 6.43
CA SER A 130 10.75 10.31 7.29
C SER A 130 9.90 9.06 7.40
N THR A 131 9.70 8.55 8.61
CA THR A 131 8.58 7.65 8.88
C THR A 131 7.33 8.39 8.46
N ILE A 132 6.71 7.95 7.37
CA ILE A 132 5.58 8.65 6.78
C ILE A 132 4.34 8.21 7.57
N GLU A 133 4.12 8.86 8.71
CA GLU A 133 2.94 8.63 9.53
C GLU A 133 1.81 9.58 9.14
N CYS A 134 0.81 9.03 8.46
CA CYS A 134 -0.45 9.72 8.17
C CYS A 134 -1.62 8.78 8.36
N PRO A 135 -1.89 8.36 9.62
CA PRO A 135 -2.94 7.41 9.90
C PRO A 135 -4.25 7.88 9.28
N ILE A 136 -4.81 7.07 8.40
CA ILE A 136 -6.13 7.31 7.83
C ILE A 136 -7.15 7.05 8.93
N GLU A 137 -7.83 8.10 9.37
CA GLU A 137 -9.01 7.96 10.22
C GLU A 137 -10.21 7.70 9.30
N PRO A 138 -10.71 6.45 9.20
CA PRO A 138 -11.84 6.17 8.34
C PRO A 138 -13.09 6.90 8.86
N PRO A 139 -13.90 7.49 7.97
CA PRO A 139 -15.16 8.07 8.38
C PRO A 139 -16.10 6.96 8.88
N SER A 140 -17.08 7.32 9.73
CA SER A 140 -17.91 6.33 10.43
C SER A 140 -18.81 5.48 9.52
N ASP A 141 -19.02 5.93 8.29
CA ASP A 141 -19.77 5.25 7.23
C ASP A 141 -18.88 4.41 6.31
N ALA A 142 -17.56 4.39 6.53
CA ALA A 142 -16.65 3.55 5.77
C ALA A 142 -16.93 2.07 6.02
N ILE A 143 -16.98 1.31 4.93
CA ILE A 143 -17.09 -0.14 4.92
C ILE A 143 -15.68 -0.69 5.10
N LEU A 144 -15.49 -1.49 6.15
CA LEU A 144 -14.24 -2.21 6.36
C LEU A 144 -14.20 -3.40 5.41
N GLU A 145 -13.07 -3.58 4.73
CA GLU A 145 -12.81 -4.74 3.89
C GLU A 145 -12.80 -6.07 4.69
N ASP A 146 -12.54 -5.99 6.00
CA ASP A 146 -12.50 -7.11 6.95
C ASP A 146 -11.59 -8.25 6.47
N GLU A 147 -10.46 -7.86 5.89
CA GLU A 147 -9.40 -8.73 5.40
C GLU A 147 -8.27 -8.80 6.43
N PRO A 148 -8.06 -9.98 7.07
CA PRO A 148 -6.91 -10.17 7.95
C PRO A 148 -5.61 -10.04 7.18
N CYS A 149 -4.56 -9.56 7.85
CA CYS A 149 -3.34 -9.14 7.19
C CYS A 149 -2.54 -10.23 6.43
N LEU A 150 -2.85 -11.50 6.67
CA LEU A 150 -2.21 -12.66 6.04
C LEU A 150 -3.13 -13.37 5.04
N GLU A 151 -4.35 -12.88 4.88
CA GLU A 151 -5.33 -13.39 3.94
C GLU A 151 -5.32 -12.53 2.67
N ARG A 152 -5.86 -13.10 1.59
CA ARG A 152 -5.93 -12.47 0.25
C ARG A 152 -7.27 -12.78 -0.42
N ILE A 153 -8.34 -12.22 0.13
CA ILE A 153 -9.74 -12.60 -0.07
C ILE A 153 -10.26 -12.13 -1.43
N ASN A 154 -9.80 -11.00 -1.96
CA ASN A 154 -10.34 -10.37 -3.18
C ASN A 154 -9.27 -10.01 -4.24
N ASP A 155 -8.26 -10.88 -4.35
CA ASP A 155 -7.10 -10.76 -5.24
C ASP A 155 -7.34 -10.74 -6.78
N GLY A 156 -8.59 -10.83 -7.22
CA GLY A 156 -8.94 -11.01 -8.62
C GLY A 156 -8.54 -12.38 -9.14
N CYS A 157 -7.48 -12.43 -9.95
CA CYS A 157 -7.12 -13.61 -10.75
C CYS A 157 -5.96 -14.44 -10.18
N SER A 158 -5.67 -14.35 -8.88
CA SER A 158 -4.42 -14.89 -8.30
C SER A 158 -4.42 -16.40 -7.96
N GLN A 159 -5.53 -17.15 -8.12
CA GLN A 159 -5.62 -18.56 -7.65
C GLN A 159 -6.37 -19.51 -8.61
N ASP A 160 -5.88 -19.69 -9.85
CA ASP A 160 -6.53 -20.51 -10.90
C ASP A 160 -8.02 -20.14 -11.14
N ALA A 161 -8.41 -18.94 -10.70
CA ALA A 161 -9.78 -18.49 -10.75
C ALA A 161 -10.20 -18.26 -12.21
N LEU A 162 -11.38 -18.75 -12.57
CA LEU A 162 -11.97 -18.52 -13.89
C LEU A 162 -12.53 -17.10 -14.02
N GLU A 163 -13.02 -16.56 -12.90
CA GLU A 163 -13.61 -15.22 -12.77
C GLU A 163 -12.84 -14.43 -11.70
N PRO A 164 -12.72 -13.10 -11.81
CA PRO A 164 -12.04 -12.30 -10.79
C PRO A 164 -12.74 -12.40 -9.43
N VAL A 165 -12.03 -12.91 -8.42
CA VAL A 165 -12.47 -12.88 -7.02
C VAL A 165 -12.41 -11.42 -6.56
N SER A 166 -13.56 -10.84 -6.25
CA SER A 166 -13.66 -9.40 -5.99
C SER A 166 -14.75 -9.09 -4.98
N SER A 167 -14.53 -8.03 -4.21
CA SER A 167 -15.54 -7.38 -3.40
C SER A 167 -16.40 -6.47 -4.27
N ILE A 168 -17.63 -6.17 -3.84
CA ILE A 168 -18.53 -5.27 -4.59
C ILE A 168 -18.49 -3.89 -3.93
N ILE A 169 -18.29 -2.85 -4.72
CA ILE A 169 -18.40 -1.45 -4.29
C ILE A 169 -19.65 -0.81 -4.90
N GLN A 170 -20.43 -0.04 -4.13
CA GLN A 170 -21.59 0.71 -4.59
C GLN A 170 -21.29 2.20 -4.76
N CYS A 171 -22.19 2.88 -5.45
CA CYS A 171 -22.15 4.33 -5.58
C CYS A 171 -22.33 5.01 -4.22
N GLY A 172 -21.41 5.90 -3.87
CA GLY A 172 -21.33 6.60 -2.58
C GLY A 172 -20.56 5.84 -1.50
N ASP A 173 -20.12 4.61 -1.78
CA ASP A 173 -19.38 3.82 -0.80
C ASP A 173 -17.97 4.39 -0.57
N ARG A 174 -17.51 4.23 0.66
CA ARG A 174 -16.13 4.46 1.08
C ARG A 174 -15.61 3.14 1.64
N ILE A 175 -14.63 2.54 0.99
CA ILE A 175 -13.97 1.33 1.44
C ILE A 175 -12.71 1.73 2.19
N HIS A 176 -12.60 1.28 3.43
CA HIS A 176 -11.38 1.34 4.21
C HIS A 176 -10.76 -0.06 4.19
N GLY A 177 -9.67 -0.16 3.45
CA GLY A 177 -8.96 -1.41 3.21
C GLY A 177 -7.51 -1.34 3.66
N LYS A 178 -6.83 -2.48 3.57
CA LYS A 178 -5.46 -2.63 4.02
C LYS A 178 -4.73 -3.56 3.07
N THR A 179 -3.56 -3.16 2.59
CA THR A 179 -2.73 -4.03 1.76
C THR A 179 -1.56 -4.58 2.56
N THR A 180 -1.47 -5.89 2.68
CA THR A 180 -0.42 -6.61 3.40
C THR A 180 -0.21 -7.99 2.83
N THR A 181 1.04 -8.46 2.81
CA THR A 181 1.31 -9.82 2.35
C THR A 181 2.61 -10.37 2.90
N THR A 182 2.65 -11.70 3.06
CA THR A 182 3.88 -12.48 3.26
C THR A 182 4.30 -13.22 1.98
N VAL A 183 3.54 -13.06 0.89
CA VAL A 183 3.71 -13.74 -0.40
C VAL A 183 3.65 -12.70 -1.54
N PRO A 184 3.88 -13.03 -2.82
CA PRO A 184 4.35 -12.02 -3.79
C PRO A 184 3.25 -11.14 -4.41
N ARG A 185 2.16 -10.84 -3.68
CA ARG A 185 1.22 -9.73 -3.91
C ARG A 185 0.15 -9.72 -2.82
N ASP A 186 -0.51 -8.60 -2.62
CA ASP A 186 -1.87 -8.49 -2.09
C ASP A 186 -2.55 -7.37 -2.87
N VAL A 187 -3.75 -7.63 -3.42
CA VAL A 187 -4.45 -6.67 -4.29
C VAL A 187 -5.95 -6.73 -4.15
N ASP A 188 -6.54 -5.54 -4.05
CA ASP A 188 -7.93 -5.47 -3.68
C ASP A 188 -8.78 -5.16 -4.90
N TRP A 189 -9.52 -6.17 -5.36
CA TRP A 189 -10.40 -6.01 -6.51
C TRP A 189 -11.80 -5.63 -6.06
N PHE A 190 -12.25 -4.46 -6.52
CA PHE A 190 -13.59 -3.95 -6.33
C PHE A 190 -14.35 -3.97 -7.64
N ARG A 191 -15.32 -4.87 -7.72
CA ARG A 191 -16.29 -4.95 -8.80
C ARG A 191 -17.21 -3.73 -8.75
N LEU A 192 -17.18 -2.93 -9.80
CA LEU A 192 -18.08 -1.80 -9.95
C LEU A 192 -19.53 -2.27 -10.14
N PRO A 193 -20.53 -1.50 -9.67
CA PRO A 193 -21.93 -1.78 -9.96
C PRO A 193 -22.16 -1.80 -11.46
N THR A 194 -23.26 -2.43 -11.88
CA THR A 194 -23.64 -2.41 -13.30
C THR A 194 -23.71 -0.97 -13.79
N THR A 195 -22.98 -0.68 -14.85
CA THR A 195 -22.81 0.66 -15.42
C THR A 195 -24.15 1.37 -15.54
N THR A 196 -24.30 2.47 -14.80
CA THR A 196 -25.31 3.49 -15.06
C THR A 196 -24.71 4.53 -15.98
N ASP A 197 -25.54 5.14 -16.81
CA ASP A 197 -25.08 6.21 -17.66
C ASP A 197 -24.71 7.42 -16.82
N GLY A 198 -23.48 7.90 -16.99
CA GLY A 198 -22.90 8.86 -16.06
C GLY A 198 -21.39 8.91 -16.10
N SER A 199 -20.86 9.88 -15.36
CA SER A 199 -19.44 9.87 -14.99
C SER A 199 -19.30 9.26 -13.60
N TRP A 200 -18.24 8.51 -13.43
CA TRP A 200 -17.82 7.94 -12.17
C TRP A 200 -16.64 8.74 -11.69
N THR A 201 -16.53 8.97 -10.39
CA THR A 201 -15.36 9.56 -9.76
C THR A 201 -14.86 8.59 -8.72
N ALA A 202 -13.60 8.18 -8.84
CA ALA A 202 -12.94 7.40 -7.82
C ALA A 202 -11.90 8.27 -7.15
N THR A 203 -11.91 8.25 -5.81
CA THR A 203 -10.95 8.95 -4.97
C THR A 203 -10.17 7.91 -4.17
N LEU A 204 -8.85 7.97 -4.20
CA LEU A 204 -7.99 7.09 -3.40
C LEU A 204 -7.11 7.96 -2.50
N SER A 205 -7.10 7.66 -1.21
CA SER A 205 -6.12 8.16 -0.24
C SER A 205 -5.36 6.98 0.35
N SER A 206 -4.07 7.10 0.58
CA SER A 206 -3.23 5.96 1.02
C SER A 206 -2.11 6.37 1.96
N GLU A 207 -1.79 5.50 2.92
CA GLU A 207 -0.63 5.65 3.82
C GLU A 207 0.69 5.21 3.17
N PHE A 208 0.61 4.50 2.05
CA PHE A 208 1.72 3.95 1.29
C PHE A 208 1.63 4.37 -0.19
N PRO A 209 2.69 4.18 -1.00
CA PRO A 209 2.61 4.44 -2.43
C PRO A 209 1.63 3.46 -3.07
N ALA A 210 0.48 3.97 -3.51
CA ALA A 210 -0.61 3.13 -4.00
C ALA A 210 -0.90 3.42 -5.46
N ARG A 211 -1.38 2.38 -6.14
CA ARG A 211 -1.96 2.48 -7.47
C ARG A 211 -3.41 2.06 -7.45
N MET A 212 -4.18 2.74 -8.29
CA MET A 212 -5.52 2.34 -8.64
C MET A 212 -5.55 1.98 -10.12
N LEU A 213 -5.91 0.75 -10.44
CA LEU A 213 -6.07 0.28 -11.82
C LEU A 213 -7.55 0.20 -12.16
N LEU A 214 -7.91 0.66 -13.36
CA LEU A 214 -9.22 0.40 -13.94
C LEU A 214 -9.09 -0.77 -14.91
N VAL A 215 -9.73 -1.89 -14.59
CA VAL A 215 -9.57 -3.16 -15.30
C VAL A 215 -10.91 -3.64 -15.88
N ALA A 216 -10.83 -4.28 -17.05
CA ALA A 216 -11.95 -4.97 -17.69
C ALA A 216 -11.54 -6.35 -18.19
N GLY A 217 -12.51 -7.26 -18.27
CA GLY A 217 -12.33 -8.64 -18.71
C GLY A 217 -12.18 -9.63 -17.55
N ASP A 218 -12.07 -10.90 -17.93
CA ASP A 218 -12.09 -12.05 -17.00
C ASP A 218 -10.70 -12.70 -16.92
N CYS A 219 -10.53 -13.62 -15.97
CA CYS A 219 -9.22 -14.25 -15.71
C CYS A 219 -8.76 -15.20 -16.83
N GLU A 220 -9.69 -15.82 -17.57
CA GLU A 220 -9.37 -16.58 -18.80
C GLU A 220 -8.90 -15.68 -19.95
N GLY A 221 -9.18 -14.38 -19.85
CA GLY A 221 -8.67 -13.34 -20.73
C GLY A 221 -9.52 -13.04 -21.98
N PRO A 222 -9.26 -11.87 -22.62
CA PRO A 222 -8.19 -10.95 -22.27
C PRO A 222 -8.57 -10.01 -21.13
N ILE A 223 -7.76 -10.03 -20.07
CA ILE A 223 -7.79 -9.01 -19.03
C ILE A 223 -7.06 -7.76 -19.53
N ARG A 224 -7.65 -6.59 -19.32
CA ARG A 224 -7.14 -5.33 -19.86
C ARG A 224 -7.15 -4.26 -18.80
N THR A 225 -5.98 -3.72 -18.50
CA THR A 225 -5.84 -2.49 -17.73
C THR A 225 -6.06 -1.30 -18.65
N ILE A 226 -7.16 -0.58 -18.43
CA ILE A 226 -7.58 0.57 -19.24
C ILE A 226 -7.08 1.88 -18.64
N GLY A 227 -7.08 1.99 -17.31
CA GLY A 227 -6.57 3.13 -16.56
C GLY A 227 -5.54 2.71 -15.53
N GLN A 228 -4.53 3.55 -15.33
CA GLN A 228 -3.51 3.37 -14.30
C GLN A 228 -3.30 4.71 -13.62
N TYR A 229 -3.59 4.74 -12.33
CA TYR A 229 -3.49 5.92 -11.50
C TYR A 229 -2.60 5.60 -10.31
N HIS A 230 -1.97 6.62 -9.72
CA HIS A 230 -1.13 6.47 -8.55
C HIS A 230 -1.35 7.64 -7.60
N VAL A 231 -1.12 7.39 -6.32
CA VAL A 231 -1.01 8.38 -5.26
C VAL A 231 0.27 8.12 -4.50
N ASP A 232 0.95 9.20 -4.15
CA ASP A 232 2.07 9.15 -3.24
C ASP A 232 1.54 8.94 -1.80
N PRO A 233 2.36 8.43 -0.87
CA PRO A 233 2.00 8.31 0.54
C PRO A 233 1.41 9.60 1.10
N CYS A 234 0.37 9.49 1.93
CA CYS A 234 -0.32 10.61 2.58
C CYS A 234 -0.95 11.63 1.63
N THR A 235 -1.18 11.25 0.39
CA THR A 235 -1.89 12.09 -0.58
C THR A 235 -3.21 11.46 -0.98
N SER A 236 -4.06 12.28 -1.59
CA SER A 236 -5.29 11.81 -2.24
C SER A 236 -5.25 12.12 -3.73
N GLY A 237 -5.81 11.22 -4.52
CA GLY A 237 -6.01 11.41 -5.95
C GLY A 237 -7.49 11.21 -6.30
N ASP A 238 -7.97 12.02 -7.24
CA ASP A 238 -9.36 12.02 -7.71
C ASP A 238 -9.37 11.89 -9.23
N TRP A 239 -10.08 10.89 -9.75
CA TRP A 239 -10.17 10.64 -11.19
C TRP A 239 -11.60 10.38 -11.63
N SER A 240 -12.05 11.13 -12.63
CA SER A 240 -13.34 10.92 -13.25
C SER A 240 -13.23 10.19 -14.59
N PHE A 241 -14.12 9.23 -14.81
CA PHE A 241 -14.16 8.42 -16.03
C PHE A 241 -15.59 8.09 -16.44
N VAL A 242 -15.78 7.89 -17.74
CA VAL A 242 -17.04 7.41 -18.32
C VAL A 242 -16.80 6.00 -18.82
N LEU A 243 -17.58 5.05 -18.31
CA LEU A 243 -17.41 3.63 -18.62
C LEU A 243 -18.53 3.21 -19.59
N PRO A 244 -18.20 2.59 -20.73
CA PRO A 244 -19.22 1.98 -21.56
C PRO A 244 -19.83 0.77 -20.84
N GLN A 245 -21.00 0.34 -21.32
CA GLN A 245 -21.67 -0.83 -20.78
C GLN A 245 -20.73 -2.04 -20.72
N GLY A 246 -20.62 -2.64 -19.54
CA GLY A 246 -19.74 -3.78 -19.31
C GLY A 246 -19.46 -3.99 -17.84
N GLN A 247 -18.68 -5.04 -17.55
CA GLN A 247 -18.16 -5.28 -16.21
C GLN A 247 -16.80 -4.63 -16.04
N TRP A 248 -16.67 -3.86 -14.97
CA TRP A 248 -15.47 -3.10 -14.65
C TRP A 248 -15.04 -3.38 -13.21
N TYR A 249 -13.74 -3.23 -12.98
CA TYR A 249 -13.11 -3.40 -11.67
C TYR A 249 -12.18 -2.23 -11.39
N LEU A 250 -12.23 -1.72 -10.17
CA LEU A 250 -11.14 -0.94 -9.59
C LEU A 250 -10.24 -1.90 -8.82
N VAL A 251 -8.93 -1.76 -8.99
CA VAL A 251 -7.95 -2.58 -8.28
C VAL A 251 -7.04 -1.65 -7.51
N VAL A 252 -6.97 -1.81 -6.19
CA VAL A 252 -6.01 -1.11 -5.34
C VAL A 252 -4.80 -2.02 -5.12
N GLU A 253 -3.60 -1.45 -5.23
CA GLU A 253 -2.37 -2.20 -5.02
C GLU A 253 -1.26 -1.29 -4.51
N ALA A 254 -0.31 -1.85 -3.75
CA ALA A 254 0.96 -1.20 -3.48
C ALA A 254 1.74 -0.99 -4.80
N GLY A 255 2.18 0.24 -5.08
CA GLY A 255 2.71 0.61 -6.38
C GLY A 255 3.06 2.08 -6.53
N VAL A 256 3.97 2.36 -7.46
CA VAL A 256 4.27 3.73 -7.94
C VAL A 256 3.93 3.87 -9.42
N SER A 257 4.04 5.08 -9.95
CA SER A 257 3.71 5.34 -11.36
C SER A 257 4.40 4.33 -12.31
N GLY A 258 3.59 3.52 -13.00
CA GLY A 258 4.06 2.52 -13.97
C GLY A 258 4.64 1.22 -13.38
N ARG A 259 4.72 1.06 -12.06
CA ARG A 259 5.35 -0.10 -11.40
C ARG A 259 4.54 -0.60 -10.21
N SER A 260 4.22 -1.89 -10.21
CA SER A 260 3.61 -2.56 -9.06
C SER A 260 4.66 -2.99 -8.05
N LEU A 261 4.39 -2.82 -6.76
CA LEU A 261 5.17 -3.42 -5.69
C LEU A 261 4.69 -4.85 -5.51
N ARG A 262 5.48 -5.80 -6.02
CA ARG A 262 5.06 -7.21 -6.07
C ARG A 262 5.10 -7.83 -4.69
N SER A 263 6.10 -7.55 -3.88
CA SER A 263 6.20 -8.13 -2.53
C SER A 263 5.20 -7.54 -1.51
N GLY A 264 4.29 -6.65 -1.95
CA GLY A 264 3.35 -5.93 -1.12
C GLY A 264 4.01 -5.22 0.06
N LEU A 265 3.27 -5.03 1.14
CA LEU A 265 3.77 -4.46 2.39
C LEU A 265 3.77 -5.52 3.50
N PRO A 266 4.76 -5.52 4.40
CA PRO A 266 4.82 -6.47 5.49
C PRO A 266 3.62 -6.31 6.42
N CYS A 267 3.07 -7.45 6.83
CA CYS A 267 2.00 -7.54 7.81
C CYS A 267 2.45 -6.97 9.17
N ASP A 268 1.55 -6.26 9.87
CA ASP A 268 1.76 -5.72 11.22
C ASP A 268 1.17 -6.59 12.34
N GLU A 269 0.61 -7.74 11.97
CA GLU A 269 0.13 -8.77 12.89
C GLU A 269 1.09 -9.96 12.88
N ILE A 270 1.26 -10.59 14.05
CA ILE A 270 2.04 -11.82 14.18
C ILE A 270 1.26 -12.97 13.52
N ASP A 271 1.91 -13.70 12.62
CA ASP A 271 1.35 -14.91 12.03
C ASP A 271 1.08 -15.96 13.12
N PRO A 272 -0.20 -16.32 13.38
CA PRO A 272 -0.53 -17.31 14.40
C PRO A 272 -0.12 -18.74 14.00
N GLU A 273 0.06 -19.03 12.71
CA GLU A 273 0.49 -20.33 12.22
C GLU A 273 2.03 -20.48 12.22
N ASN A 274 2.74 -19.36 12.04
CA ASN A 274 4.20 -19.30 12.06
C ASN A 274 4.72 -18.09 12.84
N PRO A 275 4.54 -18.06 14.17
CA PRO A 275 5.03 -16.96 14.99
C PRO A 275 6.57 -16.95 14.98
N PRO A 276 7.22 -15.78 15.05
CA PRO A 276 8.67 -15.70 15.23
C PRO A 276 9.11 -16.44 16.50
N ASP A 277 10.33 -16.96 16.50
CA ASP A 277 10.83 -17.86 17.56
C ASP A 277 11.15 -17.13 18.89
N ASP A 278 10.90 -15.80 18.98
CA ASP A 278 11.01 -14.97 20.19
C ASP A 278 10.02 -13.77 20.16
N ASP A 279 10.02 -12.92 21.21
CA ASP A 279 9.27 -11.65 21.32
C ASP A 279 9.72 -10.58 20.28
N GLU A 280 10.08 -10.97 19.05
CA GLU A 280 10.48 -10.06 17.98
C GLU A 280 9.31 -9.13 17.64
N GLU A 281 9.54 -7.82 17.84
CA GLU A 281 8.63 -6.79 17.36
C GLU A 281 8.55 -6.90 15.83
N PRO A 282 7.36 -6.77 15.21
CA PRO A 282 7.24 -6.82 13.76
C PRO A 282 8.23 -5.83 13.13
N LEU A 283 8.84 -6.24 12.01
CA LEU A 283 9.86 -5.45 11.32
C LEU A 283 9.42 -3.99 11.18
N PRO A 284 10.32 -3.01 11.44
CA PRO A 284 9.98 -1.61 11.35
C PRO A 284 9.47 -1.30 9.93
N ARG A 285 8.29 -0.69 9.86
CA ARG A 285 7.65 -0.30 8.60
C ARG A 285 7.82 1.19 8.36
N GLU A 286 8.14 1.56 7.12
CA GLU A 286 8.26 2.97 6.74
C GLU A 286 6.89 3.61 6.47
N TYR A 287 5.95 2.83 5.93
CA TYR A 287 4.60 3.27 5.60
C TYR A 287 3.56 2.65 6.52
N GLY A 288 2.43 3.35 6.63
CA GLY A 288 1.20 2.69 7.03
C GLY A 288 0.70 1.72 5.97
N LEU A 289 -0.36 0.99 6.28
CA LEU A 289 -0.86 -0.13 5.46
C LEU A 289 -2.26 0.14 4.91
N GLN A 290 -2.88 1.24 5.34
CA GLN A 290 -4.29 1.50 5.11
C GLN A 290 -4.48 2.42 3.89
N TYR A 291 -5.63 2.24 3.24
CA TYR A 291 -6.11 3.15 2.20
C TYR A 291 -7.61 3.40 2.38
N LEU A 292 -8.07 4.50 1.80
CA LEU A 292 -9.48 4.85 1.69
C LEU A 292 -9.83 5.06 0.23
N LEU A 293 -10.64 4.14 -0.31
CA LEU A 293 -11.20 4.21 -1.66
C LEU A 293 -12.64 4.73 -1.58
N GLN A 294 -12.96 5.80 -2.29
CA GLN A 294 -14.33 6.28 -2.44
C GLN A 294 -14.75 6.19 -3.90
N LEU A 295 -16.01 5.81 -4.12
CA LEU A 295 -16.61 5.76 -5.45
C LEU A 295 -17.89 6.59 -5.49
N ASP A 296 -17.85 7.71 -6.20
CA ASP A 296 -19.02 8.55 -6.45
C ASP A 296 -19.54 8.34 -7.88
N CYS A 297 -20.83 8.06 -8.02
CA CYS A 297 -21.48 7.96 -9.32
C CYS A 297 -22.27 9.23 -9.56
N ASN A 298 -21.93 9.94 -10.63
CA ASN A 298 -22.67 11.09 -11.12
C ASN A 298 -23.48 10.63 -12.34
N PRO A 299 -24.70 10.09 -12.14
CA PRO A 299 -25.54 9.69 -13.26
C PRO A 299 -25.77 10.90 -14.17
N VAL A 300 -25.84 10.66 -15.49
CA VAL A 300 -26.33 11.69 -16.40
C VAL A 300 -27.80 11.93 -16.03
N ASP A 301 -28.15 13.20 -15.74
CA ASP A 301 -29.53 13.58 -15.52
C ASP A 301 -30.26 13.59 -16.87
N CYS A 302 -30.96 12.49 -17.15
CA CYS A 302 -31.74 12.32 -18.38
C CYS A 302 -33.13 12.95 -18.29
N SER A 303 -33.45 13.76 -17.26
CA SER A 303 -34.77 14.41 -17.14
C SER A 303 -35.12 15.24 -18.39
N GLY A 304 -34.12 15.80 -19.08
CA GLY A 304 -34.29 16.57 -20.30
C GLY A 304 -34.74 15.79 -21.54
N ASP A 305 -34.77 14.44 -21.54
CA ASP A 305 -35.20 13.63 -22.68
C ASP A 305 -36.72 13.50 -22.70
N VAL A 306 -37.35 14.61 -23.06
CA VAL A 306 -38.81 14.78 -23.08
C VAL A 306 -39.46 13.80 -24.07
N ASN A 307 -38.74 13.40 -25.13
CA ASN A 307 -39.26 12.56 -26.20
C ASN A 307 -38.96 11.06 -26.03
N GLY A 308 -37.99 10.71 -25.18
CA GLY A 308 -37.60 9.36 -24.81
C GLY A 308 -36.76 8.64 -25.87
N ASP A 309 -36.00 9.37 -26.70
CA ASP A 309 -35.13 8.79 -27.73
C ASP A 309 -33.68 8.55 -27.28
N GLY A 310 -33.38 8.83 -26.02
CA GLY A 310 -32.07 8.64 -25.41
C GLY A 310 -31.08 9.75 -25.74
N VAL A 311 -31.56 10.92 -26.17
CA VAL A 311 -30.73 12.10 -26.44
C VAL A 311 -31.50 13.36 -26.07
N VAL A 312 -30.92 14.21 -25.22
CA VAL A 312 -31.43 15.57 -24.97
C VAL A 312 -30.88 16.50 -26.03
N ASP A 313 -31.72 16.87 -27.00
CA ASP A 313 -31.33 17.75 -28.10
C ASP A 313 -32.37 18.84 -28.42
N GLY A 314 -32.25 19.41 -29.62
CA GLY A 314 -33.16 20.45 -30.09
C GLY A 314 -34.63 20.00 -30.20
N GLN A 315 -34.90 18.70 -30.27
CA GLN A 315 -36.23 18.13 -30.28
C GLN A 315 -36.88 18.24 -28.91
N ASP A 316 -36.18 17.90 -27.84
CA ASP A 316 -36.67 18.02 -26.46
C ASP A 316 -36.85 19.47 -26.07
N LEU A 317 -35.89 20.33 -26.45
CA LEU A 317 -36.04 21.77 -26.30
C LEU A 317 -37.29 22.30 -27.02
N GLY A 318 -37.57 21.77 -28.21
CA GLY A 318 -38.78 22.08 -28.96
C GLY A 318 -40.05 21.66 -28.22
N LEU A 319 -40.06 20.45 -27.64
CA LEU A 319 -41.18 19.94 -26.85
C LEU A 319 -41.39 20.74 -25.56
N LEU A 320 -40.31 21.14 -24.89
CA LEU A 320 -40.36 21.99 -23.71
C LEU A 320 -41.03 23.33 -24.04
N PHE A 321 -40.66 23.97 -25.15
CA PHE A 321 -41.33 25.20 -25.58
C PHE A 321 -42.79 25.01 -26.02
N VAL A 322 -43.17 23.83 -26.52
CA VAL A 322 -44.58 23.52 -26.82
C VAL A 322 -45.41 23.43 -25.53
N ALA A 323 -44.82 22.95 -24.44
CA ALA A 323 -45.47 22.79 -23.14
C ALA A 323 -45.41 24.04 -22.24
N TRP A 324 -44.79 25.13 -22.69
CA TRP A 324 -44.51 26.32 -21.86
C TRP A 324 -45.75 26.90 -21.16
N GLY A 325 -45.66 27.07 -19.85
CA GLY A 325 -46.73 27.51 -18.96
C GLY A 325 -47.36 26.34 -18.19
N VAL A 326 -48.62 26.50 -17.79
CA VAL A 326 -49.31 25.51 -16.94
C VAL A 326 -49.41 24.17 -17.67
N CYS A 327 -48.89 23.12 -17.04
CA CYS A 327 -48.84 21.79 -17.64
C CYS A 327 -49.61 20.77 -16.79
N PRO A 328 -50.76 20.27 -17.26
CA PRO A 328 -51.52 19.25 -16.55
C PRO A 328 -50.98 17.85 -16.80
N ASP A 329 -50.97 17.00 -15.75
CA ASP A 329 -50.46 15.63 -15.80
C ASP A 329 -51.10 14.74 -16.89
N PRO A 330 -50.31 13.89 -17.58
CA PRO A 330 -48.84 13.80 -17.52
C PRO A 330 -48.14 14.87 -18.37
N CYS A 331 -47.12 15.52 -17.80
CA CYS A 331 -46.28 16.51 -18.49
C CYS A 331 -44.78 16.17 -18.43
N PRO A 332 -44.23 15.48 -19.44
CA PRO A 332 -42.81 15.15 -19.46
C PRO A 332 -41.86 16.35 -19.57
N ALA A 333 -42.37 17.54 -19.88
CA ALA A 333 -41.59 18.77 -19.99
C ALA A 333 -41.50 19.57 -18.67
N ASP A 334 -42.27 19.17 -17.65
CA ASP A 334 -42.21 19.71 -16.29
C ASP A 334 -41.19 18.89 -15.51
N LEU A 335 -39.94 19.36 -15.53
CA LEU A 335 -38.76 18.63 -15.08
C LEU A 335 -38.54 18.78 -13.58
N ASP A 336 -39.01 19.86 -12.96
CA ASP A 336 -38.96 20.04 -11.51
C ASP A 336 -40.28 19.64 -10.79
N GLY A 337 -41.34 19.38 -11.55
CA GLY A 337 -42.60 18.82 -11.06
C GLY A 337 -43.49 19.84 -10.35
N ASP A 338 -43.34 21.13 -10.63
CA ASP A 338 -44.10 22.20 -9.97
C ASP A 338 -45.47 22.49 -10.65
N GLY A 339 -45.74 21.84 -11.79
CA GLY A 339 -46.95 21.98 -12.60
C GLY A 339 -46.89 23.10 -13.64
N ILE A 340 -45.73 23.74 -13.85
CA ILE A 340 -45.52 24.86 -14.77
C ILE A 340 -44.18 24.68 -15.50
N VAL A 341 -44.23 24.57 -16.83
CA VAL A 341 -43.01 24.57 -17.65
C VAL A 341 -42.51 26.01 -17.84
N ASP A 342 -41.38 26.35 -17.25
CA ASP A 342 -40.75 27.67 -17.34
C ASP A 342 -39.21 27.66 -17.50
N GLY A 343 -38.56 28.76 -17.10
CA GLY A 343 -37.11 28.90 -17.22
C GLY A 343 -36.31 27.96 -16.33
N GLN A 344 -36.92 27.38 -15.29
CA GLN A 344 -36.29 26.41 -14.41
C GLN A 344 -36.15 25.06 -15.12
N ASP A 345 -37.21 24.58 -15.78
CA ASP A 345 -37.17 23.37 -16.62
C ASP A 345 -36.19 23.53 -17.77
N LEU A 346 -36.16 24.72 -18.40
CA LEU A 346 -35.19 25.00 -19.45
C LEU A 346 -33.75 24.89 -18.92
N GLY A 347 -33.50 25.33 -17.69
CA GLY A 347 -32.21 25.18 -17.02
C GLY A 347 -31.83 23.70 -16.85
N LEU A 348 -32.77 22.89 -16.35
CA LEU A 348 -32.59 21.45 -16.15
C LEU A 348 -32.35 20.71 -17.47
N LEU A 349 -33.07 21.06 -18.54
CA LEU A 349 -32.86 20.47 -19.86
C LEU A 349 -31.43 20.70 -20.37
N PHE A 350 -30.83 21.86 -20.09
CA PHE A 350 -29.44 22.12 -20.50
C PHE A 350 -28.39 21.43 -19.63
N VAL A 351 -28.73 21.02 -18.39
CA VAL A 351 -27.83 20.21 -17.56
C VAL A 351 -27.60 18.83 -18.19
N GLY A 352 -28.64 18.24 -18.77
CA GLY A 352 -28.61 16.93 -19.43
C GLY A 352 -28.26 16.95 -20.93
N TRP A 353 -27.87 18.10 -21.52
CA TRP A 353 -27.76 18.23 -22.97
C TRP A 353 -26.75 17.24 -23.60
N GLY A 354 -27.22 16.42 -24.55
CA GLY A 354 -26.43 15.41 -25.22
C GLY A 354 -27.03 14.01 -25.08
N VAL A 355 -26.22 12.99 -25.38
CA VAL A 355 -26.67 11.59 -25.31
C VAL A 355 -26.97 11.22 -23.86
N CYS A 356 -28.14 10.62 -23.66
CA CYS A 356 -28.71 10.18 -22.38
C CYS A 356 -29.15 8.71 -22.57
N PRO A 357 -28.26 7.73 -22.36
CA PRO A 357 -28.53 6.35 -22.69
C PRO A 357 -29.65 5.68 -21.87
#